data_AF-A0A3M9ZYI2-F1
#
_entry.id   AF-A0A3M9ZYI2-F1
#
_cell.length_a   1.000
_cell.length_b   1.000
_cell.length_c   1.000
_cell.angle_alpha   90.00
_cell.angle_beta   90.00
_cell.angle_gamma   90.00
#
_symmetry.space_group_name_H-M   'P 1'
#
loop_
_entity.id
_entity.type
_entity.pdbx_description
1 polymer ?
#
loop_
_entity_poly.entity_id
_entity_poly.type
_entity_poly.pdbx_seq_one_letter_code
_entity_poly.pdbx_strand_id
1 'polypeptide(L)'
;MTIPLRNTINDKIREANAITDVDLQKALTKVGIVLPDDRFNKILLDLEILGLIRVSWITKDERRIEVCVVEKETDAVDEQNKAAQERDYEASFPGFEKT
;
A
#
# COMPACT_ATOMS: atom_id res chain seq x y z
N MET A 1 -5.77 20.21 9.18
CA MET A 1 -5.64 18.78 9.53
C MET A 1 -4.16 18.44 9.48
N THR A 2 -3.57 17.96 10.57
CA THR A 2 -2.15 17.59 10.60
C THR A 2 -2.03 16.20 9.99
N ILE A 3 -1.60 16.13 8.73
CA ILE A 3 -1.31 14.84 8.10
C ILE A 3 -0.13 14.21 8.89
N PRO A 4 -0.26 12.98 9.40
CA PRO A 4 0.84 12.33 10.08
C PRO A 4 2.03 12.23 9.13
N LEU A 5 3.22 12.60 9.60
CA LEU A 5 4.47 12.57 8.83
C LEU A 5 4.70 11.25 8.07
N ARG A 6 4.30 10.13 8.67
CA ARG A 6 4.33 8.77 8.08
C ARG A 6 3.54 8.69 6.78
N ASN A 7 2.37 9.32 6.72
CA ASN A 7 1.51 9.29 5.54
C ASN A 7 2.14 10.07 4.40
N THR A 8 2.68 11.27 4.66
CA THR A 8 3.36 12.07 3.64
C THR A 8 4.56 11.34 3.03
N ILE A 9 5.33 10.63 3.86
CA ILE A 9 6.46 9.82 3.39
C ILE A 9 5.94 8.66 2.53
N ASN A 10 4.93 7.93 3.00
CA ASN A 10 4.33 6.82 2.27
C ASN A 10 3.75 7.27 0.92
N ASP A 11 3.06 8.41 0.88
CA ASP A 11 2.48 8.98 -0.34
C ASP A 11 3.58 9.32 -1.36
N LYS A 12 4.71 9.89 -0.90
CA LYS A 12 5.86 10.18 -1.78
C LYS A 12 6.49 8.91 -2.35
N ILE A 13 6.61 7.86 -1.55
CA ILE A 13 7.12 6.57 -2.03
C ILE A 13 6.13 5.96 -3.03
N ARG A 14 4.82 6.05 -2.76
CA ARG A 14 3.73 5.62 -3.67
C ARG A 14 3.72 6.35 -5.00
N GLU A 15 3.88 7.67 -5.00
CA GLU A 15 3.97 8.47 -6.23
C GLU A 15 5.18 8.06 -7.09
N ALA A 16 6.29 7.68 -6.46
CA ALA A 16 7.52 7.30 -7.16
C ALA A 16 7.56 5.83 -7.59
N ASN A 17 6.73 4.95 -7.02
CA ASN A 17 6.80 3.47 -7.07
C ASN A 17 8.08 2.85 -6.51
N ALA A 18 9.25 3.40 -6.84
CA ALA A 18 10.55 3.04 -6.31
C ALA A 18 11.43 4.29 -6.17
N ILE A 19 12.11 4.43 -5.04
CA ILE A 19 12.97 5.59 -4.74
C ILE A 19 14.17 5.16 -3.89
N THR A 20 15.28 5.88 -3.98
CA THR A 20 16.42 5.68 -3.07
C THR A 20 16.20 6.45 -1.77
N ASP A 21 16.85 6.03 -0.69
CA ASP A 21 16.75 6.75 0.58
C ASP A 21 17.27 8.19 0.47
N VAL A 22 18.34 8.42 -0.30
CA VAL A 22 18.89 9.74 -0.59
C VAL A 22 17.88 10.64 -1.33
N ASP A 23 17.24 10.13 -2.38
CA ASP A 23 16.28 10.94 -3.15
C ASP A 23 14.97 11.17 -2.39
N LEU A 24 14.56 10.21 -1.54
CA LEU A 24 13.44 10.39 -0.63
C LEU A 24 13.72 11.52 0.38
N GLN A 25 14.91 11.57 0.97
CA GLN A 25 15.29 12.67 1.86
C GLN A 25 15.31 14.03 1.14
N LYS A 26 15.83 14.09 -0.09
CA LYS A 26 15.78 15.32 -0.91
C LYS A 26 14.34 15.74 -1.20
N ALA A 27 13.46 14.79 -1.52
CA ALA A 27 12.05 15.05 -1.77
C ALA A 27 11.36 15.61 -0.51
N LEU A 28 11.64 15.06 0.67
CA LEU A 28 11.10 15.56 1.94
C LEU A 28 11.62 16.97 2.27
N THR A 29 12.90 17.22 2.04
CA THR A 29 13.51 18.55 2.25
C THR A 29 12.86 19.61 1.36
N LYS A 30 12.50 19.27 0.10
CA LYS A 30 11.78 20.18 -0.80
C LYS A 30 10.39 20.57 -0.29
N VAL A 31 9.76 19.72 0.51
CA VAL A 31 8.46 19.97 1.15
C VAL A 31 8.64 20.71 2.50
N GLY A 32 9.88 21.03 2.89
CA GLY A 32 10.21 21.69 4.14
C GLY A 32 10.28 20.74 5.34
N ILE A 33 10.33 19.43 5.10
CA ILE A 33 10.41 18.40 6.13
C ILE A 33 11.87 17.95 6.26
N VAL A 34 12.52 18.40 7.32
CA VAL A 34 13.87 17.94 7.70
C VAL A 34 13.73 16.97 8.86
N LEU A 35 14.19 15.73 8.67
CA LEU A 35 14.12 14.67 9.67
C LEU A 35 15.52 14.19 10.02
N PRO A 36 15.80 13.93 11.30
CA PRO A 36 17.03 13.24 11.67
C PRO A 36 16.97 11.78 11.20
N ASP A 37 18.13 11.24 10.84
CA ASP A 37 18.27 9.88 10.29
C ASP A 37 17.64 8.79 11.18
N ASP A 38 17.74 8.91 12.50
CA ASP A 38 17.12 7.97 13.45
C ASP A 38 15.60 7.91 13.30
N ARG A 39 14.95 9.07 13.14
CA ARG A 39 13.49 9.15 12.96
C ARG A 39 13.10 8.67 11.56
N PHE A 40 13.88 9.00 10.54
CA PHE A 40 13.64 8.54 9.19
C PHE A 40 13.73 7.01 9.09
N ASN A 41 14.77 6.41 9.66
CA ASN A 41 14.94 4.95 9.71
C ASN A 41 13.81 4.25 10.49
N LYS A 42 13.36 4.82 11.62
CA LYS A 42 12.19 4.30 12.36
C LYS A 42 10.92 4.29 11.51
N ILE A 43 10.68 5.36 10.74
CA ILE A 43 9.48 5.44 9.89
C ILE A 43 9.55 4.42 8.75
N LEU A 44 10.71 4.26 8.12
CA LEU A 44 10.89 3.23 7.08
C LEU A 44 10.66 1.83 7.66
N LEU A 45 11.20 1.55 8.84
CA LEU A 45 11.02 0.28 9.54
C LEU A 45 9.55 0.03 9.91
N ASP A 46 8.83 1.06 10.39
CA ASP A 46 7.39 0.96 10.65
C ASP A 46 6.61 0.64 9.37
N LEU A 47 6.92 1.32 8.26
CA LEU A 47 6.25 1.10 6.97
C LEU A 47 6.56 -0.28 6.39
N GLU A 48 7.78 -0.79 6.61
CA GLU A 48 8.21 -2.12 6.20
C GLU A 48 7.53 -3.22 7.04
N ILE A 49 7.43 -3.05 8.36
CA ILE A 49 6.67 -3.97 9.24
C ILE A 49 5.19 -4.02 8.87
N LEU A 50 4.62 -2.88 8.47
CA LEU A 50 3.23 -2.80 7.99
C LEU A 50 3.06 -3.42 6.59
N GLY A 51 4.14 -3.81 5.90
CA GLY A 51 4.09 -4.38 4.56
C GLY A 51 3.74 -3.37 3.46
N LEU A 52 3.91 -2.07 3.71
CA LEU A 52 3.60 -1.01 2.75
C LEU A 52 4.75 -0.74 1.78
N ILE A 53 5.98 -0.99 2.23
CA ILE A 53 7.21 -0.79 1.46
C ILE A 53 8.16 -1.97 1.69
N ARG A 54 9.11 -2.13 0.78
CA ARG A 54 10.25 -3.03 0.89
C ARG A 54 11.53 -2.25 0.79
N VAL A 55 12.47 -2.51 1.70
CA VAL A 55 13.80 -1.89 1.66
C VAL A 55 14.82 -2.94 1.22
N SER A 56 15.62 -2.62 0.20
CA SER A 56 16.66 -3.49 -0.34
C SER A 56 17.99 -2.74 -0.45
N TRP A 57 19.09 -3.38 -0.08
CA TRP A 57 20.43 -2.80 -0.25
C TRP A 57 20.85 -2.91 -1.72
N ILE A 58 21.18 -1.77 -2.35
CA ILE A 58 21.79 -1.76 -3.69
C ILE A 58 23.31 -1.86 -3.54
N THR A 59 23.87 -1.05 -2.63
CA THR A 59 25.29 -1.06 -2.26
C THR A 59 25.42 -1.00 -0.74
N LYS A 60 26.65 -0.92 -0.21
CA LYS A 60 26.89 -0.83 1.24
C LYS A 60 26.28 0.43 1.87
N ASP A 61 26.11 1.50 1.08
CA ASP A 61 25.72 2.82 1.55
C ASP A 61 24.42 3.33 0.91
N GLU A 62 23.83 2.58 -0.03
CA GLU A 62 22.64 2.99 -0.77
C GLU A 62 21.52 1.95 -0.68
N ARG A 63 20.33 2.42 -0.30
CA ARG A 63 19.14 1.58 -0.12
C ARG A 63 18.06 1.98 -1.12
N ARG A 64 17.47 0.97 -1.76
CA ARG A 64 16.25 1.09 -2.55
C ARG A 64 15.04 0.87 -1.66
N ILE A 65 14.05 1.74 -1.82
CA ILE A 65 12.76 1.66 -1.16
C ILE A 65 11.72 1.51 -2.27
N GLU A 66 11.00 0.40 -2.24
CA GLU A 66 9.98 0.06 -3.24
C GLU A 66 8.62 -0.04 -2.55
N VAL A 67 7.55 0.37 -3.24
CA VAL A 67 6.20 0.21 -2.73
C VAL A 67 5.83 -1.26 -2.79
N CYS A 68 5.47 -1.84 -1.65
CA CYS A 68 4.74 -3.10 -1.65
C CYS A 68 3.28 -2.78 -1.93
N VAL A 69 2.89 -2.88 -3.19
CA VAL A 69 1.49 -3.10 -3.52
C VAL A 69 1.25 -4.53 -3.10
N VAL A 70 0.81 -4.73 -1.85
CA VAL A 70 -0.03 -5.87 -1.55
C VAL A 70 -1.22 -5.63 -2.45
N GLU A 71 -1.18 -6.20 -3.66
CA GLU A 71 -2.40 -6.60 -4.35
C GLU A 71 -3.18 -7.23 -3.21
N LYS A 72 -4.28 -6.60 -2.81
CA LYS A 72 -5.29 -7.38 -2.13
C LYS A 72 -5.40 -8.59 -3.04
N GLU A 73 -4.96 -9.75 -2.58
CA GLU A 73 -5.66 -10.96 -2.93
C GLU A 73 -7.10 -10.57 -2.59
N THR A 74 -7.83 -10.06 -3.59
CA THR A 74 -9.25 -10.26 -3.66
C THR A 74 -9.32 -11.76 -3.65
N ASP A 75 -9.42 -12.32 -2.45
CA ASP A 75 -9.69 -13.71 -2.21
C ASP A 75 -10.76 -14.08 -3.24
N ALA A 76 -10.38 -14.88 -4.25
CA ALA A 76 -11.33 -15.35 -5.27
C ALA A 76 -12.53 -16.08 -4.61
N VAL A 77 -12.38 -16.45 -3.34
CA VAL A 77 -13.38 -16.99 -2.43
C VAL A 77 -14.50 -15.98 -2.13
N ASP A 78 -14.21 -14.70 -1.93
CA ASP A 78 -15.24 -13.68 -1.62
C ASP A 78 -16.12 -13.37 -2.85
N GLU A 79 -15.54 -13.36 -4.06
CA GLU A 79 -16.31 -13.24 -5.31
C GLU A 79 -17.14 -14.50 -5.59
N GLN A 80 -16.60 -15.70 -5.35
CA GLN A 80 -17.36 -16.95 -5.51
C GLN A 80 -18.52 -17.06 -4.52
N ASN A 81 -18.33 -16.68 -3.25
CA ASN A 81 -19.38 -16.72 -2.24
C ASN A 81 -20.53 -15.77 -2.60
N LYS A 82 -20.23 -14.59 -3.14
CA LYS A 82 -21.26 -13.63 -3.57
C LYS A 82 -22.04 -14.14 -4.79
N ALA A 83 -21.37 -14.75 -5.77
CA ALA A 83 -22.00 -15.32 -6.96
C ALA A 83 -22.90 -16.53 -6.64
N ALA A 84 -22.49 -17.40 -5.71
CA ALA A 84 -23.31 -18.52 -5.26
C ALA A 84 -24.58 -18.05 -4.53
N GLN A 85 -24.46 -17.01 -3.69
CA GLN A 85 -25.59 -16.46 -2.94
C GLN A 85 -26.63 -15.78 -3.85
N GLU A 86 -26.20 -15.12 -4.93
CA GLU A 86 -27.11 -14.53 -5.94
C GLU A 86 -27.86 -15.61 -6.74
N ARG A 87 -27.18 -16.71 -7.08
CA ARG A 87 -27.79 -17.84 -7.80
C ARG A 87 -28.85 -18.57 -6.98
N ASP A 88 -28.58 -18.79 -5.69
CA ASP A 88 -29.54 -19.44 -4.79
C ASP A 88 -30.74 -18.53 -4.47
N TYR A 89 -30.55 -17.20 -4.43
CA TYR A 89 -31.65 -16.24 -4.28
C TYR A 89 -32.56 -16.19 -5.50
N GLU A 90 -31.99 -16.18 -6.72
CA GLU A 90 -32.76 -16.24 -7.97
C GLU A 90 -33.47 -17.60 -8.16
N ALA A 91 -32.84 -18.71 -7.79
CA ALA A 91 -33.44 -20.04 -7.85
C ALA A 91 -34.53 -20.28 -6.79
N SER A 92 -34.51 -19.51 -5.70
CA SER A 92 -35.54 -19.53 -4.65
C SER A 92 -36.79 -18.71 -4.98
N PHE A 93 -36.88 -18.15 -6.19
CA PHE A 93 -38.08 -17.44 -6.70
C PHE A 93 -38.90 -18.32 -7.66
N PRO A 94 -39.78 -19.21 -7.16
CA PRO A 94 -40.69 -19.97 -8.01
C PRO A 94 -41.84 -19.05 -8.44
N GLY A 95 -41.71 -18.36 -9.58
CA GLY A 95 -42.79 -17.49 -10.01
C GLY A 95 -42.60 -16.60 -11.23
N PHE A 96 -41.92 -17.05 -12.29
CA PHE A 96 -42.13 -16.41 -13.60
C PHE A 96 -42.21 -17.45 -14.72
N GLU A 97 -43.26 -18.29 -14.64
CA GLU A 97 -43.86 -18.82 -15.85
C GLU A 97 -44.31 -17.62 -16.71
N LYS A 98 -43.53 -17.30 -17.74
CA LYS A 98 -43.97 -16.40 -18.80
C LYS A 98 -45.11 -17.10 -19.53
N THR A 99 -46.33 -16.68 -19.26
CA THR A 99 -47.50 -16.90 -20.11
C THR A 99 -47.32 -16.21 -21.45
#